data_AF-D2I8H1-F1
#
_entry.id   AF-D2I8H1-F1
#
_cell.length_a   1.000
_cell.length_b   1.000
_cell.length_c   1.000
_cell.angle_alpha   90.00
_cell.angle_beta   90.00
_cell.angle_gamma   90.00
#
_symmetry.space_group_name_H-M   'P 1'
#
loop_
_entity.id
_entity.type
_entity.pdbx_description
1 polymer ?
#
loop_
_entity_poly.entity_id
_entity_poly.type
_entity_poly.pdbx_seq_one_letter_code
_entity_poly.pdbx_strand_id
1 'polypeptide(L)'
;CVCRSMSQPVLTQPPSLSATLGSLTRLTCALSSGFRVGCYDIYSFQQQSGSPPQYLMGIYSDLDKHQGFEVPSCFHGSKDASANTGFLLISRLQAEDETDHYCDTHGGGS
;
A
#
# COMPACT_ATOMS: atom_id res chain seq x y z
N CYS A 1 -5.43 1.28 -22.13
CA CYS A 1 -4.74 2.43 -21.50
C CYS A 1 -3.25 2.26 -21.72
N VAL A 2 -2.53 3.26 -22.23
CA VAL A 2 -1.08 3.12 -22.49
C VAL A 2 -0.30 3.56 -21.25
N CYS A 3 0.49 2.66 -20.68
CA CYS A 3 1.33 2.89 -19.51
C CYS A 3 2.72 3.47 -19.89
N ARG A 4 2.75 4.47 -20.78
CA ARG A 4 4.01 5.09 -21.22
C ARG A 4 4.46 6.14 -20.21
N SER A 5 5.42 5.76 -19.35
CA SER A 5 6.22 6.71 -18.57
C SER A 5 7.68 6.30 -18.60
N MET A 6 8.59 7.24 -18.86
CA MET A 6 10.05 7.04 -18.89
C MET A 6 10.71 7.38 -17.54
N SER A 7 9.91 7.55 -16.49
CA SER A 7 10.32 8.02 -15.16
C SER A 7 9.67 7.19 -14.06
N GLN A 8 10.25 7.18 -12.86
CA GLN A 8 9.67 6.50 -11.70
C GLN A 8 8.67 7.42 -10.99
N PRO A 9 7.50 6.91 -10.54
CA PRO A 9 6.57 7.69 -9.75
C PRO A 9 7.13 7.97 -8.36
N VAL A 10 6.75 9.12 -7.81
CA VAL A 10 6.94 9.42 -6.38
C VAL A 10 5.69 8.97 -5.62
N LEU A 11 5.87 8.23 -4.53
CA LEU A 11 4.79 7.85 -3.63
C LEU A 11 4.66 8.86 -2.50
N THR A 12 3.41 9.25 -2.21
CA THR A 12 3.06 10.13 -1.09
C THR A 12 2.12 9.39 -0.16
N GLN A 13 2.44 9.39 1.13
CA GLN A 13 1.66 8.76 2.19
C GLN A 13 1.47 9.75 3.34
N PRO A 14 0.41 9.61 4.17
CA PRO A 14 0.25 10.42 5.37
C PRO A 14 1.48 10.27 6.28
N PRO A 15 2.00 11.36 6.88
CA PRO A 15 3.17 11.30 7.73
C PRO A 15 2.91 10.55 9.05
N SER A 16 1.66 10.55 9.49
CA SER A 16 1.21 9.84 10.69
C SER A 16 -0.28 9.61 10.59
N LEU A 17 -0.76 8.50 11.14
CA LEU A 17 -2.18 8.22 11.29
C LEU A 17 -2.46 7.86 12.74
N SER A 18 -3.43 8.52 13.35
CA SER A 18 -3.92 8.16 14.68
C SER A 18 -5.24 7.44 14.51
N ALA A 19 -5.32 6.20 14.98
CA ALA A 19 -6.52 5.37 14.91
C ALA A 19 -6.72 4.63 16.24
N THR A 20 -7.96 4.19 16.49
CA THR A 20 -8.29 3.47 17.73
C THR A 20 -8.09 1.97 17.54
N LEU A 21 -7.64 1.27 18.57
CA LEU A 21 -7.54 -0.19 18.54
C LEU A 21 -8.90 -0.82 18.15
N GLY A 22 -8.86 -1.80 17.25
CA GLY A 22 -10.04 -2.46 16.71
C GLY A 22 -10.83 -1.65 15.67
N SER A 23 -10.42 -0.42 15.36
CA SER A 23 -11.06 0.39 14.31
C SER A 23 -10.61 -0.03 12.91
N LEU A 24 -11.46 0.27 11.92
CA LEU A 24 -11.15 0.14 10.51
C LEU A 24 -10.18 1.25 10.11
N THR A 25 -8.97 0.89 9.70
CA THR A 25 -7.93 1.83 9.32
C THR A 25 -7.61 1.73 7.84
N ARG A 26 -7.42 2.87 7.17
CA ARG A 26 -7.04 2.93 5.75
C ARG A 26 -5.69 3.60 5.60
N LEU A 27 -4.68 2.82 5.23
CA LEU A 27 -3.34 3.31 4.86
C LEU A 27 -3.32 3.58 3.36
N THR A 28 -2.78 4.73 2.94
CA THR A 28 -2.89 5.22 1.57
C THR A 28 -1.54 5.55 0.98
N CYS A 29 -1.32 5.12 -0.26
CA CYS A 29 -0.13 5.37 -1.08
C CYS A 29 -0.57 6.08 -2.37
N ALA A 30 -0.40 7.39 -2.46
CA ALA A 30 -0.73 8.17 -3.66
C ALA A 30 0.45 8.20 -4.62
N LEU A 31 0.23 7.92 -5.90
CA LEU A 31 1.25 8.15 -6.92
C LEU A 31 1.22 9.60 -7.37
N SER A 32 2.40 10.16 -7.66
CA SER A 32 2.54 11.49 -8.24
C SER A 32 1.70 11.67 -9.50
N SER A 33 1.27 12.90 -9.76
CA SER A 33 0.49 13.25 -10.96
C SER A 33 1.23 12.86 -12.25
N GLY A 34 0.49 12.41 -13.25
CA GLY A 34 1.07 11.95 -14.54
C GLY A 34 1.30 10.45 -14.62
N PHE A 35 1.18 9.75 -13.50
CA PHE A 35 1.18 8.29 -13.42
C PHE A 35 -0.24 7.77 -13.24
N ARG A 36 -0.46 6.50 -13.59
CA ARG A 36 -1.75 5.83 -13.40
C ARG A 36 -1.54 4.62 -12.51
N VAL A 37 -2.14 4.61 -11.34
CA VAL A 37 -2.06 3.51 -10.35
C VAL A 37 -2.31 2.12 -10.94
N GLY A 38 -3.18 2.01 -11.96
CA GLY A 38 -3.46 0.74 -12.65
C GLY A 38 -2.33 0.21 -13.53
N CYS A 39 -1.27 1.00 -13.76
CA CYS A 39 -0.07 0.60 -14.51
C CYS A 39 1.09 0.17 -13.59
N TYR A 40 0.88 0.21 -12.27
CA TYR A 40 1.94 0.03 -11.29
C TYR A 40 1.51 -0.95 -10.24
N ASP A 41 2.40 -1.86 -9.87
CA ASP A 41 2.23 -2.69 -8.70
C ASP A 41 2.51 -1.85 -7.46
N ILE A 42 1.77 -2.12 -6.38
CA ILE A 42 1.92 -1.40 -5.12
C ILE A 42 2.23 -2.40 -4.04
N TYR A 43 3.32 -2.14 -3.33
CA TYR A 43 3.76 -2.94 -2.22
C TYR A 43 3.64 -2.12 -0.94
N SER A 44 3.19 -2.78 0.10
CA SER A 44 2.99 -2.21 1.41
C SER A 44 3.86 -2.95 2.41
N PHE A 45 4.56 -2.19 3.24
CA PHE A 45 5.46 -2.68 4.27
C PHE A 45 5.15 -2.02 5.60
N GLN A 46 5.50 -2.70 6.68
CA GLN A 46 5.53 -2.12 8.01
C GLN A 46 6.90 -2.32 8.63
N GLN A 47 7.33 -1.37 9.46
CA GLN A 47 8.60 -1.44 10.13
C GLN A 47 8.47 -0.97 11.57
N GLN A 48 8.82 -1.84 12.49
CA GLN A 48 9.02 -1.47 13.89
C GLN A 48 10.40 -0.82 14.05
N SER A 49 10.51 0.14 14.97
CA SER A 49 11.79 0.79 15.25
C SER A 49 12.85 -0.24 15.65
N GLY A 50 13.96 -0.27 14.90
CA GLY A 50 15.06 -1.23 15.12
C GLY A 50 14.89 -2.61 14.45
N SER A 51 13.77 -2.85 13.77
CA SER A 51 13.49 -4.10 13.04
C SER A 51 13.61 -3.90 11.51
N PRO A 52 13.87 -4.97 10.73
CA PRO A 52 13.80 -4.89 9.28
C PRO A 52 12.35 -4.66 8.80
N PRO A 53 12.14 -4.05 7.62
CA PRO A 53 10.82 -3.93 7.03
C PRO A 53 10.16 -5.29 6.80
N GLN A 54 8.92 -5.43 7.24
CA GLN A 54 8.08 -6.60 7.03
C GLN A 54 7.11 -6.34 5.88
N TYR A 55 7.06 -7.27 4.93
CA TYR A 55 6.14 -7.21 3.81
C TYR A 55 4.71 -7.54 4.25
N LEU A 56 3.78 -6.63 3.94
CA LEU A 56 2.35 -6.78 4.25
C LEU A 56 1.56 -7.33 3.06
N MET A 57 1.60 -6.59 1.96
CA MET A 57 0.74 -6.86 0.81
C MET A 57 1.31 -6.28 -0.48
N GLY A 58 1.10 -7.01 -1.58
CA GLY A 58 1.38 -6.61 -2.95
C GLY A 58 0.08 -6.60 -3.73
N ILE A 59 -0.20 -5.49 -4.40
CA ILE A 59 -1.43 -5.25 -5.14
C ILE A 59 -1.05 -5.07 -6.61
N TYR A 60 -1.30 -6.11 -7.40
CA TYR A 60 -1.01 -6.11 -8.84
C TYR A 60 -2.25 -5.64 -9.60
N SER A 61 -3.42 -6.19 -9.26
CA SER A 61 -4.71 -5.74 -9.72
C SER A 61 -5.78 -5.86 -8.62
N ASP A 62 -7.02 -5.47 -8.90
CA ASP A 62 -8.11 -5.70 -7.95
C ASP A 62 -8.41 -7.18 -7.71
N LEU A 63 -8.01 -8.05 -8.65
CA LEU A 63 -8.20 -9.50 -8.58
C LEU A 63 -6.92 -10.25 -8.18
N ASP A 64 -5.75 -9.62 -8.33
CA ASP A 64 -4.45 -10.24 -8.09
C ASP A 64 -3.68 -9.50 -7.00
N LYS A 65 -3.62 -10.13 -5.83
CA LYS A 65 -3.06 -9.58 -4.60
C LYS A 65 -2.36 -10.68 -3.83
N HIS A 66 -1.21 -10.36 -3.28
CA HIS A 66 -0.39 -11.29 -2.52
C HIS A 66 -0.17 -10.78 -1.11
N GLN A 67 -0.64 -11.53 -0.13
CA GLN A 67 -0.41 -11.26 1.29
C GLN A 67 0.92 -11.86 1.76
N GLY A 68 1.60 -11.20 2.70
CA GLY A 68 2.78 -11.77 3.38
C GLY A 68 2.42 -12.98 4.26
N PHE A 69 3.36 -13.91 4.42
CA PHE A 69 3.12 -15.20 5.10
C PHE A 69 2.67 -15.06 6.56
N GLU A 70 3.16 -14.04 7.28
CA GLU A 70 2.85 -13.81 8.70
C GLU A 70 1.88 -12.64 8.91
N VAL A 71 1.18 -12.21 7.85
CA VAL A 71 0.29 -11.06 7.92
C VAL A 71 -1.13 -11.54 8.25
N PRO A 72 -1.78 -11.00 9.29
CA PRO A 72 -3.14 -11.37 9.65
C PRO A 72 -4.13 -11.18 8.50
N SER A 73 -5.17 -12.01 8.44
CA SER A 73 -6.22 -11.91 7.40
C SER A 73 -7.09 -10.65 7.48
N CYS A 74 -6.86 -9.75 8.45
CA CYS A 74 -7.57 -8.48 8.55
C CYS A 74 -7.09 -7.41 7.54
N PHE A 75 -5.96 -7.64 6.87
CA PHE A 75 -5.37 -6.75 5.88
C PHE A 75 -5.91 -7.02 4.47
N HIS A 76 -6.44 -5.99 3.81
CA HIS A 76 -6.95 -6.05 2.44
C HIS A 76 -6.40 -4.91 1.58
N GLY A 77 -5.87 -5.23 0.39
CA GLY A 77 -5.37 -4.24 -0.55
C GLY A 77 -6.39 -3.89 -1.65
N SER A 78 -6.37 -2.65 -2.14
CA SER A 78 -7.07 -2.25 -3.36
C SER A 78 -6.47 -0.97 -3.96
N LYS A 79 -6.83 -0.67 -5.21
CA LYS A 79 -6.41 0.53 -5.94
C LYS A 79 -7.63 1.39 -6.25
N ASP A 80 -7.51 2.68 -6.04
CA ASP A 80 -8.48 3.69 -6.49
C ASP A 80 -7.87 4.46 -7.66
N ALA A 81 -8.32 4.12 -8.87
CA ALA A 81 -7.88 4.76 -10.10
C ALA A 81 -8.32 6.23 -10.23
N SER A 82 -9.40 6.62 -9.55
CA SER A 82 -9.90 8.00 -9.57
C SER A 82 -9.05 8.93 -8.71
N ALA A 83 -8.60 8.43 -7.55
CA ALA A 83 -7.69 9.14 -6.65
C ALA A 83 -6.21 8.91 -6.97
N ASN A 84 -5.89 8.04 -7.93
CA ASN A 84 -4.52 7.62 -8.28
C ASN A 84 -3.75 7.06 -7.06
N THR A 85 -4.43 6.27 -6.22
CA THR A 85 -3.92 5.78 -4.95
C THR A 85 -4.06 4.27 -4.80
N GLY A 86 -3.04 3.61 -4.28
CA GLY A 86 -3.20 2.31 -3.62
C GLY A 86 -3.57 2.49 -2.17
N PHE A 87 -4.31 1.53 -1.60
CA PHE A 87 -4.57 1.55 -0.17
C PHE A 87 -4.60 0.13 0.43
N LEU A 88 -4.19 0.08 1.69
CA LEU A 88 -4.25 -1.10 2.55
C LEU A 88 -5.28 -0.82 3.65
N LEU A 89 -6.32 -1.64 3.68
CA LEU A 89 -7.41 -1.60 4.63
C LEU A 89 -7.13 -2.60 5.74
N ILE A 90 -7.08 -2.13 6.98
CA ILE A 90 -6.91 -2.95 8.18
C ILE A 90 -8.26 -3.02 8.87
N SER A 91 -8.92 -4.17 8.79
CA SER A 91 -10.30 -4.35 9.29
C SER A 91 -10.42 -4.19 10.79
N ARG A 92 -9.36 -4.58 11.52
CA ARG A 92 -9.24 -4.44 12.98
C ARG A 92 -7.79 -4.13 13.31
N LEU A 93 -7.52 -2.86 13.58
CA LEU A 93 -6.19 -2.41 13.99
C LEU A 93 -5.79 -3.07 15.31
N GLN A 94 -4.60 -3.67 15.37
CA GLN A 94 -4.03 -4.27 16.57
C GLN A 94 -2.87 -3.41 17.11
N ALA A 95 -2.40 -3.68 18.32
CA ALA A 95 -1.34 -2.88 18.94
C ALA A 95 -0.01 -3.07 18.21
N GLU A 96 0.16 -4.25 17.60
CA GLU A 96 1.33 -4.62 16.80
C GLU A 96 1.41 -3.85 15.47
N ASP A 97 0.30 -3.23 15.04
CA ASP A 97 0.21 -2.42 13.82
C ASP A 97 0.65 -0.96 14.04
N GLU A 98 0.93 -0.54 15.28
CA GLU A 98 1.44 0.79 15.62
C GLU A 98 2.91 0.93 15.23
N THR A 99 3.16 1.07 13.93
CA THR A 99 4.49 0.99 13.33
C THR A 99 4.62 1.96 12.15
N ASP A 100 5.83 2.16 11.66
CA ASP A 100 6.04 2.95 10.45
C ASP A 100 5.57 2.15 9.24
N HIS A 101 4.66 2.74 8.45
CA HIS A 101 4.21 2.14 7.20
C HIS A 101 5.03 2.68 6.03
N TYR A 102 5.35 1.84 5.05
CA TYR A 102 6.06 2.28 3.84
C TYR A 102 5.41 1.69 2.60
N CYS A 103 5.28 2.52 1.57
CA CYS A 103 4.80 2.13 0.26
C CYS A 103 5.97 2.04 -0.72
N ASP A 104 5.96 1.03 -1.59
CA ASP A 104 6.84 0.95 -2.76
C ASP A 104 6.03 0.62 -4.01
N THR A 105 6.60 0.87 -5.18
CA THR A 105 5.92 0.65 -6.45
C THR A 105 6.85 0.22 -7.56
N HIS A 106 6.38 -0.70 -8.38
CA HIS A 106 7.08 -1.16 -9.58
C HIS A 106 6.22 -0.93 -10.81
N GLY A 107 6.85 -0.51 -11.91
CA GLY A 107 6.16 -0.39 -13.19
C GLY A 107 5.69 -1.76 -13.64
N GLY A 108 4.38 -1.98 -13.65
CA GLY A 108 3.78 -3.20 -14.15
C GLY A 108 3.96 -3.23 -15.67
N GLY A 109 4.99 -3.92 -16.13
CA GLY A 109 5.17 -4.21 -17.55
C GLY A 109 4.06 -5.14 -18.00
N SER A 110 3.05 -4.60 -18.67
CA SER A 110 2.17 -5.35 -19.57
C SER A 110 2.36 -4.84 -20.99
#